data_AF-A0A813I2R5-F1
#
_entry.id   AF-A0A813I2R5-F1
#
_cell.length_a   1.000
_cell.length_b   1.000
_cell.length_c   1.000
_cell.angle_alpha   90.00
_cell.angle_beta   90.00
_cell.angle_gamma   90.00
#
_symmetry.space_group_name_H-M   'P 1'
#
loop_
_entity.id
_entity.type
_entity.pdbx_description
1 polymer ?
#
loop_
_entity_poly.entity_id
_entity_poly.type
_entity_poly.pdbx_seq_one_letter_code
_entity_poly.pdbx_strand_id
1 'polypeptide(L)'
;MAAPAGAVFDVGSIVFVNYGDAEYHERLIGGHVERDEYLVVTPDMDMYAEQLSGNNPDLFALRMGGAGGLLPFGIRAGDVYGFGPITAAERAAILLEAGRLCAIEKGQRGLVAAPGAALVPVAAAAVHVPAALPPAPAQAAPAAGAVAAGIGGAGGYAVAGGAVAAMRRGGVRALAPAGGMWVLDEPLENFDVGEEFALPAGAARMSDRALVLIDDEVGVLKFLEPGVVVSDYTRERKAFLGLDARTLPGGLYVQRPFADAIRDMVPEERDPLAACPITGPRTATWWLDQLLSQGYGGLIARRHRWRAESGVNATDRVVYEHEVLSRVLEVAATLDGVNLKNCLWAELVLRRIQLQEEAVSEDGANPSYEGASHWMGTGERKGGALIAPSLRAFVAGELSREAAVLKEKRKARESKLAARGGGGGGGGRGRGRGGRGRGDAEPPAAGQ
;
A
#
# COMPACT_ATOMS: atom_id res chain seq x y z
N MET A 1 3.69 -13.53 2.30
CA MET A 1 4.63 -13.04 1.29
C MET A 1 5.54 -14.18 0.87
N ALA A 2 5.68 -14.43 -0.43
CA ALA A 2 6.82 -15.18 -0.93
C ALA A 2 8.11 -14.44 -0.51
N ALA A 3 9.17 -15.14 -0.15
CA ALA A 3 10.46 -14.51 0.12
C ALA A 3 10.87 -13.65 -1.10
N PRO A 4 11.46 -12.46 -0.92
CA PRO A 4 11.90 -11.63 -2.03
C PRO A 4 12.82 -12.46 -2.94
N ALA A 5 12.71 -12.27 -4.25
CA ALA A 5 13.60 -12.93 -5.20
C ALA A 5 15.06 -12.60 -4.84
N GLY A 6 15.83 -13.61 -4.44
CA GLY A 6 17.19 -13.45 -3.94
C GLY A 6 17.36 -13.40 -2.42
N ALA A 7 16.36 -13.78 -1.62
CA ALA A 7 16.55 -14.00 -0.19
C ALA A 7 17.63 -15.07 0.03
N VAL A 8 18.69 -14.71 0.77
CA VAL A 8 19.75 -15.64 1.15
C VAL A 8 19.46 -16.16 2.55
N PHE A 9 19.29 -17.48 2.69
CA PHE A 9 19.11 -18.11 3.99
C PHE A 9 20.45 -18.52 4.59
N ASP A 10 20.67 -18.17 5.85
CA ASP A 10 21.86 -18.59 6.60
C ASP A 10 21.80 -20.08 6.93
N VAL A 11 22.97 -20.73 6.92
CA VAL A 11 23.08 -22.13 7.37
C VAL A 11 22.70 -22.22 8.84
N GLY A 12 21.83 -23.17 9.17
CA GLY A 12 21.24 -23.31 10.48
C GLY A 12 20.09 -22.35 10.75
N SER A 13 19.57 -21.61 9.77
CA SER A 13 18.26 -20.96 9.93
C SER A 13 17.11 -21.96 9.76
N ILE A 14 15.95 -21.64 10.33
CA ILE A 14 14.70 -22.39 10.15
C ILE A 14 13.82 -21.61 9.20
N VAL A 15 13.22 -22.30 8.23
CA VAL A 15 12.18 -21.75 7.37
C VAL A 15 10.93 -22.64 7.42
N PHE A 16 9.77 -22.04 7.17
CA PHE A 16 8.48 -22.71 7.14
C PHE A 16 7.93 -22.66 5.71
N VAL A 17 7.66 -23.83 5.14
CA VAL A 17 7.12 -24.00 3.79
C VAL A 17 5.71 -24.57 3.86
N ASN A 18 4.81 -24.10 3.02
CA ASN A 18 3.46 -24.63 2.88
C ASN A 18 3.22 -24.96 1.41
N TYR A 19 2.73 -26.16 1.14
CA TYR A 19 2.53 -26.69 -0.21
C TYR A 19 1.07 -26.56 -0.67
N GLY A 20 0.30 -25.66 -0.04
CA GLY A 20 -1.13 -25.45 -0.30
C GLY A 20 -2.05 -26.32 0.56
N ASP A 21 -1.49 -27.04 1.52
CA ASP A 21 -2.19 -27.81 2.55
C ASP A 21 -2.42 -27.01 3.83
N ALA A 22 -3.02 -27.64 4.84
CA ALA A 22 -3.35 -26.99 6.11
C ALA A 22 -2.14 -26.76 7.03
N GLU A 23 -1.03 -27.46 6.77
CA GLU A 23 0.14 -27.50 7.64
C GLU A 23 1.33 -26.73 7.02
N TYR A 24 2.18 -26.16 7.86
CA TYR A 24 3.49 -25.65 7.48
C TYR A 24 4.54 -26.67 7.86
N HIS A 25 5.40 -27.03 6.93
CA HIS A 25 6.54 -27.88 7.20
C HIS A 25 7.76 -27.05 7.57
N GLU A 26 8.42 -27.44 8.65
CA GLU A 26 9.68 -26.86 9.05
C GLU A 26 10.83 -27.40 8.18
N ARG A 27 11.78 -26.54 7.85
CA ARG A 27 13.02 -26.88 7.13
C ARG A 27 14.20 -26.25 7.85
N LEU A 28 15.19 -27.06 8.19
CA LEU A 28 16.48 -26.58 8.68
C LEU A 28 17.43 -26.41 7.50
N ILE A 29 17.99 -25.21 7.31
CA ILE A 29 18.89 -24.92 6.19
C ILE A 29 20.26 -25.54 6.46
N GLY A 30 20.64 -26.55 5.68
CA GLY A 30 21.92 -27.25 5.78
C GLY A 30 23.04 -26.64 4.94
N GLY A 31 22.70 -25.96 3.84
CA GLY A 31 23.68 -25.32 2.95
C GLY A 31 23.02 -24.70 1.72
N HIS A 32 23.62 -23.65 1.17
CA HIS A 32 23.21 -23.09 -0.14
C HIS A 32 23.83 -23.90 -1.27
N VAL A 33 23.04 -24.36 -2.25
CA VAL A 33 23.53 -25.14 -3.41
C VAL A 33 23.83 -24.21 -4.59
N GLU A 34 22.82 -23.61 -5.19
CA GLU A 34 22.93 -22.61 -6.26
C GLU A 34 21.67 -21.74 -6.29
N ARG A 35 21.82 -20.44 -6.59
CA ARG A 35 20.70 -19.48 -6.71
C ARG A 35 19.75 -19.53 -5.50
N ASP A 36 18.55 -20.05 -5.68
CA ASP A 36 17.48 -20.17 -4.70
C ASP A 36 17.26 -21.62 -4.21
N GLU A 37 18.20 -22.51 -4.51
CA GLU A 37 18.17 -23.91 -4.08
C GLU A 37 19.10 -24.15 -2.89
N TYR A 38 18.56 -24.81 -1.87
CA TYR A 38 19.22 -25.06 -0.61
C TYR A 38 19.13 -26.53 -0.28
N LEU A 39 20.18 -27.07 0.32
CA LEU A 39 20.08 -28.36 1.00
C LEU A 39 19.30 -28.13 2.30
N VAL A 40 18.15 -28.78 2.41
CA VAL A 40 17.26 -28.68 3.57
C VAL A 40 17.25 -30.00 4.32
N VAL A 41 16.96 -29.92 5.62
CA VAL A 41 16.67 -31.08 6.47
C VAL A 41 15.21 -31.01 6.89
N THR A 42 14.48 -32.13 6.80
CA THR A 42 13.09 -32.27 7.23
C THR A 42 12.99 -32.77 8.68
N PRO A 43 11.81 -32.66 9.33
CA PRO A 43 11.60 -33.24 10.66
C PRO A 43 11.85 -34.75 10.76
N ASP A 44 11.65 -35.50 9.67
CA ASP A 44 11.96 -36.93 9.54
C ASP A 44 13.45 -37.21 9.31
N MET A 45 14.29 -36.17 9.32
CA MET A 45 15.73 -36.20 9.08
C MET A 45 16.14 -36.57 7.64
N ASP A 46 15.23 -36.41 6.68
CA ASP A 46 15.59 -36.48 5.27
C ASP A 46 16.37 -35.24 4.86
N MET A 47 17.37 -35.41 3.99
CA MET A 47 18.21 -34.33 3.47
C MET A 47 18.18 -34.33 1.95
N TYR A 48 17.73 -33.24 1.34
CA TYR A 48 17.67 -33.09 -0.11
C TYR A 48 17.77 -31.61 -0.52
N ALA A 49 18.04 -31.37 -1.81
CA ALA A 49 18.04 -30.03 -2.38
C ALA A 49 16.61 -29.59 -2.70
N GLU A 50 16.22 -28.40 -2.24
CA GLU A 50 14.89 -27.83 -2.44
C GLU A 50 15.00 -26.36 -2.87
N GLN A 51 14.18 -25.96 -3.86
CA GLN A 51 14.10 -24.57 -4.30
C GLN A 51 13.21 -23.77 -3.34
N LEU A 52 13.82 -22.87 -2.57
CA LEU A 52 13.15 -22.06 -1.55
C LEU A 52 12.89 -20.64 -2.05
N SER A 53 12.06 -20.50 -3.09
CA SER A 53 11.64 -19.19 -3.60
C SER A 53 10.22 -19.19 -4.13
N GLY A 54 9.68 -18.01 -4.43
CA GLY A 54 8.40 -17.86 -5.11
C GLY A 54 8.38 -18.36 -6.56
N ASN A 55 9.51 -18.80 -7.10
CA ASN A 55 9.56 -19.43 -8.42
C ASN A 55 9.28 -20.94 -8.36
N ASN A 56 9.29 -21.54 -7.16
CA ASN A 56 8.92 -22.94 -6.98
C ASN A 56 7.38 -23.05 -7.06
N PRO A 57 6.81 -23.69 -8.09
CA PRO A 57 5.36 -23.77 -8.29
C PRO A 57 4.66 -24.63 -7.23
N ASP A 58 5.40 -25.48 -6.51
CA ASP A 58 4.87 -26.35 -5.48
C ASP A 58 4.71 -25.62 -4.14
N LEU A 59 5.35 -24.45 -3.97
CA LEU A 59 5.27 -23.65 -2.74
C LEU A 59 4.12 -22.64 -2.81
N PHE A 60 3.13 -22.80 -1.94
CA PHE A 60 2.08 -21.80 -1.73
C PHE A 60 2.56 -20.65 -0.84
N ALA A 61 3.34 -20.96 0.21
CA ALA A 61 3.93 -19.96 1.08
C ALA A 61 5.30 -20.38 1.61
N LEU A 62 6.17 -19.38 1.79
CA LEU A 62 7.48 -19.50 2.45
C LEU A 62 7.57 -18.41 3.53
N ARG A 63 8.05 -18.75 4.73
CA ARG A 63 8.24 -17.82 5.86
C ARG A 63 9.54 -18.11 6.59
N MET A 64 10.24 -17.06 7.02
CA MET A 64 11.43 -17.18 7.87
C MET A 64 11.03 -17.39 9.33
N GLY A 65 11.60 -18.40 9.98
CA GLY A 65 11.48 -18.55 11.42
C GLY A 65 12.18 -17.40 12.16
N GLY A 66 11.63 -17.03 13.33
CA GLY A 66 12.26 -16.08 14.22
C GLY A 66 13.50 -16.67 14.91
N ALA A 67 14.29 -15.81 15.56
CA ALA A 67 15.44 -16.24 16.35
C ALA A 67 15.01 -17.30 17.40
N GLY A 68 15.77 -18.38 17.51
CA GLY A 68 15.47 -19.46 18.46
C GLY A 68 14.29 -20.36 18.06
N GLY A 69 13.85 -20.34 16.80
CA GLY A 69 12.75 -21.19 16.31
C GLY A 69 11.36 -20.64 16.63
N LEU A 70 11.25 -19.34 16.93
CA LEU A 70 9.95 -18.70 17.12
C LEU A 70 9.12 -18.78 15.83
N LEU A 71 7.83 -19.10 15.98
CA LEU A 71 6.91 -19.20 14.86
C LEU A 71 6.66 -17.83 14.22
N PRO A 72 6.65 -17.74 12.88
CA PRO A 72 6.27 -16.52 12.18
C PRO A 72 4.84 -16.10 12.51
N PHE A 73 4.57 -14.79 12.46
CA PHE A 73 3.22 -14.27 12.67
C PHE A 73 2.21 -14.94 11.72
N GLY A 74 1.07 -15.36 12.31
CA GLY A 74 -0.02 -16.01 11.58
C GLY A 74 0.11 -17.53 11.43
N ILE A 75 1.20 -18.16 11.88
CA ILE A 75 1.34 -19.62 11.93
C ILE A 75 1.06 -20.10 13.35
N ARG A 76 0.04 -20.96 13.52
CA ARG A 76 -0.28 -21.56 14.83
C ARG A 76 0.59 -22.78 15.06
N ALA A 77 1.01 -23.02 16.30
CA ALA A 77 1.86 -24.17 16.63
C ALA A 77 1.25 -25.54 16.26
N GLY A 78 -0.08 -25.66 16.31
CA GLY A 78 -0.78 -26.89 15.91
C GLY A 78 -0.85 -27.13 14.39
N ASP A 79 -0.51 -26.13 13.59
CA ASP A 79 -0.50 -26.21 12.12
C ASP A 79 0.93 -26.44 11.59
N VAL A 80 1.88 -26.83 12.43
CA VAL A 80 3.29 -26.97 12.06
C VAL A 80 3.74 -28.41 12.18
N TYR A 81 4.16 -28.97 11.05
CA TYR A 81 4.95 -30.19 11.01
C TYR A 81 6.42 -29.82 11.24
N GLY A 82 6.79 -29.76 12.51
CA GLY A 82 8.10 -29.28 12.99
C GLY A 82 9.00 -30.37 13.54
N PHE A 83 10.26 -30.03 13.82
CA PHE A 83 11.20 -30.95 14.43
C PHE A 83 10.74 -31.37 15.83
N GLY A 84 10.95 -32.64 16.17
CA GLY A 84 10.94 -33.06 17.57
C GLY A 84 12.02 -32.34 18.39
N PRO A 85 12.01 -32.43 19.72
CA PRO A 85 13.06 -31.86 20.55
C PRO A 85 14.44 -32.39 20.13
N ILE A 86 15.28 -31.50 19.59
CA ILE A 86 16.66 -31.79 19.22
C ILE A 86 17.60 -31.02 20.14
N THR A 87 18.64 -31.68 20.62
CA THR A 87 19.69 -31.02 21.40
C THR A 87 20.58 -30.18 20.51
N ALA A 88 21.28 -29.20 21.09
CA ALA A 88 22.25 -28.40 20.35
C ALA A 88 23.37 -29.25 19.71
N ALA A 89 23.77 -30.35 20.35
CA ALA A 89 24.78 -31.27 19.85
C ALA A 89 24.26 -32.06 18.63
N GLU A 90 23.04 -32.61 18.72
CA GLU A 90 22.41 -33.30 17.58
C GLU A 90 22.21 -32.36 16.40
N ARG A 91 21.74 -31.14 16.66
CA ARG A 91 21.57 -30.11 15.64
C ARG A 91 22.89 -29.77 14.95
N ALA A 92 23.99 -29.65 15.70
CA ALA A 92 25.31 -29.42 15.13
C ALA A 92 25.78 -30.59 14.25
N ALA A 93 25.50 -31.84 14.67
CA ALA A 93 25.82 -33.02 13.89
C ALA A 93 25.01 -33.10 12.59
N ILE A 94 23.71 -32.79 12.65
CA ILE A 94 22.83 -32.70 11.47
C ILE A 94 23.35 -31.65 10.48
N LEU A 95 23.71 -30.45 10.95
CA LEU A 95 24.23 -29.39 10.08
C LEU A 95 25.59 -29.75 9.47
N LEU A 96 26.44 -30.50 10.18
CA LEU A 96 27.71 -30.97 9.63
C LEU A 96 27.49 -31.95 8.47
N GLU A 97 26.58 -32.92 8.66
CA GLU A 97 26.27 -33.90 7.61
C GLU A 97 25.55 -33.24 6.41
N ALA A 98 24.61 -32.35 6.67
CA ALA A 98 23.95 -31.56 5.63
C ALA A 98 24.98 -30.71 4.86
N GLY A 99 25.93 -30.07 5.54
CA GLY A 99 27.04 -29.36 4.88
C GLY A 99 27.87 -30.26 3.96
N ARG A 100 28.14 -31.50 4.38
CA ARG A 100 28.86 -32.50 3.57
C ARG A 100 28.07 -32.89 2.32
N LEU A 101 26.77 -33.17 2.45
CA LEU A 101 25.89 -33.51 1.32
C LEU A 101 25.74 -32.34 0.35
N CYS A 102 25.65 -31.11 0.85
CA CYS A 102 25.60 -29.91 0.03
C CYS A 102 26.88 -29.76 -0.83
N ALA A 103 28.06 -30.07 -0.26
CA ALA A 103 29.31 -30.05 -1.01
C ALA A 103 29.35 -31.13 -2.11
N ILE A 104 28.79 -32.31 -1.84
CA ILE A 104 28.67 -33.40 -2.83
C ILE A 104 27.73 -32.98 -3.96
N GLU A 105 26.56 -32.43 -3.63
CA GLU A 105 25.56 -31.95 -4.61
C GLU A 105 26.16 -30.89 -5.54
N LYS A 106 26.87 -29.90 -4.96
CA LYS A 106 27.62 -28.91 -5.75
C LYS A 106 28.66 -29.56 -6.66
N GLY A 107 29.37 -30.57 -6.16
CA GLY A 107 30.37 -31.30 -6.93
C GLY A 107 29.77 -32.02 -8.12
N GLN A 108 28.63 -32.70 -7.92
CA GLN A 108 27.90 -33.40 -8.97
C GLN A 108 27.37 -32.46 -10.06
N ARG A 109 26.98 -31.24 -9.68
CA ARG A 109 26.51 -30.20 -10.61
C ARG A 109 27.63 -29.37 -11.25
N GLY A 110 28.89 -29.65 -10.93
CA GLY A 110 30.03 -28.87 -11.43
C GLY A 110 30.09 -27.43 -10.89
N LEU A 111 29.42 -27.16 -9.77
CA LEU A 111 29.37 -25.85 -9.11
C LEU A 111 30.58 -25.62 -8.19
N VAL A 112 31.28 -26.68 -7.81
CA VAL A 112 32.58 -26.55 -7.14
C VAL A 112 33.60 -26.21 -8.21
N ALA A 113 34.22 -25.04 -8.10
CA ALA A 113 35.34 -24.65 -8.95
C ALA A 113 36.38 -25.78 -8.96
N ALA A 114 36.75 -26.24 -10.16
CA ALA A 114 37.79 -27.25 -10.30
C ALA A 114 39.01 -26.83 -9.45
N PRO A 115 39.64 -27.75 -8.69
CA PRO A 115 40.86 -27.46 -7.97
C PRO A 115 41.97 -27.23 -9.02
N GLY A 116 42.06 -26.02 -9.54
CA GLY A 116 42.68 -25.73 -10.82
C GLY A 116 42.97 -24.24 -11.06
N ALA A 117 43.34 -23.52 -10.01
CA ALA A 117 44.20 -22.35 -10.11
C ALA A 117 44.98 -22.25 -8.79
N ALA A 118 46.17 -22.82 -8.77
CA ALA A 118 47.11 -22.65 -7.67
C ALA A 118 47.37 -21.15 -7.49
N LEU A 119 46.83 -20.57 -6.42
CA LEU A 119 47.34 -19.31 -5.89
C LEU A 119 48.78 -19.59 -5.46
N VAL A 120 49.71 -18.92 -6.13
CA VAL A 120 51.13 -18.82 -5.74
C VAL A 120 51.19 -18.48 -4.25
N PRO A 121 51.98 -19.19 -3.43
CA PRO A 121 52.11 -18.86 -2.02
C PRO A 121 52.74 -17.46 -1.89
N VAL A 122 51.95 -16.49 -1.46
CA VAL A 122 52.49 -15.24 -0.91
C VAL A 122 53.17 -15.64 0.39
N ALA A 123 54.49 -15.48 0.44
CA ALA A 123 55.30 -15.72 1.61
C ALA A 123 54.70 -15.03 2.84
N ALA A 124 54.68 -15.76 3.95
CA ALA A 124 54.25 -15.25 5.25
C ALA A 124 55.06 -14.00 5.63
N ALA A 125 54.43 -12.83 5.52
CA ALA A 125 54.90 -11.64 6.21
C ALA A 125 54.70 -11.87 7.70
N ALA A 126 55.80 -11.95 8.44
CA ALA A 126 55.82 -12.04 9.89
C ALA A 126 54.99 -10.90 10.50
N VAL A 127 53.94 -11.27 11.23
CA VAL A 127 53.22 -10.34 12.10
C VAL A 127 54.18 -9.96 13.24
N HIS A 128 54.63 -8.70 13.20
CA HIS A 128 55.33 -8.07 14.30
C HIS A 128 54.37 -7.95 15.48
N VAL A 129 54.65 -8.66 16.57
CA VAL A 129 53.97 -8.50 17.86
C VAL A 129 54.49 -7.19 18.48
N PRO A 130 53.67 -6.13 18.64
CA PRO A 130 54.11 -4.97 19.38
C PRO A 130 54.24 -5.33 20.86
N ALA A 131 55.36 -4.92 21.45
CA ALA A 131 55.70 -5.13 22.86
C ALA A 131 54.62 -4.54 23.79
N ALA A 132 54.41 -5.25 24.89
CA ALA A 132 53.47 -4.92 25.95
C ALA A 132 53.64 -3.47 26.46
N LEU A 133 52.52 -2.74 26.53
CA LEU A 133 52.43 -1.49 27.29
C LEU A 133 52.57 -1.78 28.80
N PRO A 134 53.22 -0.88 29.57
CA PRO A 134 53.28 -0.97 31.03
C PRO A 134 51.90 -0.75 31.68
N PRO A 135 51.65 -1.33 32.86
CA PRO A 135 50.36 -1.24 33.54
C PRO A 135 50.09 0.20 34.03
N ALA A 136 48.86 0.67 33.78
CA ALA A 136 48.33 1.91 34.32
C ALA A 136 48.09 1.79 35.84
N PRO A 137 48.27 2.87 36.63
CA PRO A 137 48.11 2.84 38.07
C PRO A 137 46.64 2.66 38.49
N ALA A 138 46.46 1.88 39.56
CA ALA A 138 45.19 1.51 40.15
C ALA A 138 44.37 2.73 40.61
N GLN A 139 43.12 2.82 40.14
CA GLN A 139 42.09 3.67 40.75
C GLN A 139 41.29 2.86 41.78
N ALA A 140 41.11 3.45 42.96
CA ALA A 140 40.45 2.87 44.11
C ALA A 140 38.95 2.69 43.88
N ALA A 141 38.44 1.50 44.22
CA ALA A 141 37.01 1.19 44.27
C ALA A 141 36.37 1.76 45.55
N PRO A 142 35.13 2.27 45.50
CA PRO A 142 34.32 2.49 46.69
C PRO A 142 33.73 1.16 47.23
N ALA A 143 33.53 1.15 48.54
CA ALA A 143 33.23 0.00 49.37
C ALA A 143 31.95 -0.78 49.01
N ALA A 144 32.05 -2.10 49.13
CA ALA A 144 30.98 -3.06 49.06
C ALA A 144 30.15 -3.08 50.36
N GLY A 145 28.82 -2.98 50.24
CA GLY A 145 27.85 -3.43 51.24
C GLY A 145 27.24 -4.75 50.78
N ALA A 146 27.37 -5.77 51.62
CA ALA A 146 26.96 -7.16 51.35
C ALA A 146 25.46 -7.38 51.51
N VAL A 147 24.82 -8.18 50.63
CA VAL A 147 23.75 -9.12 51.02
C VAL A 147 23.65 -10.33 50.06
N ALA A 148 23.76 -11.51 50.67
CA ALA A 148 23.23 -12.85 50.38
C ALA A 148 23.25 -13.48 48.96
N ALA A 149 23.87 -14.66 48.92
CA ALA A 149 23.80 -15.67 47.88
C ALA A 149 22.44 -16.39 47.84
N GLY A 150 21.98 -16.70 46.62
CA GLY A 150 20.88 -17.60 46.31
C GLY A 150 21.06 -18.16 44.89
N ILE A 151 20.82 -19.45 44.74
CA ILE A 151 21.36 -20.36 43.71
C ILE A 151 20.51 -20.36 42.42
N GLY A 152 21.19 -20.31 41.27
CA GLY A 152 20.93 -21.13 40.06
C GLY A 152 19.67 -20.90 39.21
N GLY A 153 19.90 -20.58 37.92
CA GLY A 153 18.96 -20.93 36.83
C GLY A 153 18.80 -19.87 35.75
N ALA A 154 19.20 -20.23 34.52
CA ALA A 154 18.85 -19.67 33.21
C ALA A 154 18.95 -18.14 33.00
N GLY A 155 19.81 -17.75 32.04
CA GLY A 155 20.02 -16.36 31.63
C GLY A 155 18.75 -15.72 31.05
N GLY A 156 17.98 -15.06 31.90
CA GLY A 156 17.09 -13.97 31.52
C GLY A 156 17.90 -12.67 31.47
N TYR A 157 17.83 -11.95 30.36
CA TYR A 157 18.23 -10.54 30.35
C TYR A 157 17.29 -9.79 31.29
N ALA A 158 17.73 -9.52 32.51
CA ALA A 158 17.04 -8.63 33.42
C ALA A 158 17.13 -7.21 32.84
N VAL A 159 16.08 -6.79 32.11
CA VAL A 159 15.85 -5.38 31.80
C VAL A 159 15.54 -4.73 33.15
N ALA A 160 16.52 -4.03 33.71
CA ALA A 160 16.38 -3.33 34.98
C ALA A 160 15.34 -2.20 34.83
N GLY A 161 14.09 -2.56 35.17
CA GLY A 161 13.02 -1.79 35.79
C GLY A 161 13.09 -0.27 35.68
N GLY A 162 12.34 0.25 34.71
CA GLY A 162 11.98 1.65 34.61
C GLY A 162 11.71 2.06 33.17
N ALA A 163 10.82 1.34 32.48
CA ALA A 163 10.40 1.78 31.15
C ALA A 163 9.60 3.07 31.31
N VAL A 164 10.24 4.19 30.98
CA VAL A 164 9.64 5.52 30.99
C VAL A 164 8.79 5.63 29.72
N ALA A 165 7.55 6.10 29.86
CA ALA A 165 6.62 6.21 28.74
C ALA A 165 7.18 7.15 27.65
N ALA A 166 7.18 6.71 26.40
CA ALA A 166 7.51 7.59 25.29
C ALA A 166 6.36 8.60 25.08
N MET A 167 6.71 9.85 24.82
CA MET A 167 5.71 10.91 24.63
C MET A 167 5.57 11.24 23.15
N ARG A 168 4.35 11.17 22.62
CA ARG A 168 4.02 11.55 21.25
C ARG A 168 4.39 13.03 21.02
N ARG A 169 5.17 13.33 19.98
CA ARG A 169 5.59 14.72 19.67
C ARG A 169 4.70 15.43 18.66
N GLY A 170 3.92 14.69 17.87
CA GLY A 170 3.03 15.26 16.85
C GLY A 170 2.62 14.24 15.78
N GLY A 171 1.90 14.70 14.76
CA GLY A 171 1.58 13.89 13.57
C GLY A 171 2.81 13.64 12.68
N VAL A 172 2.62 12.84 11.63
CA VAL A 172 3.68 12.45 10.68
C VAL A 172 4.29 13.70 10.03
N ARG A 173 5.59 13.94 10.25
CA ARG A 173 6.35 14.99 9.55
C ARG A 173 6.71 14.53 8.14
N ALA A 174 6.85 15.46 7.19
CA ALA A 174 7.31 15.11 5.85
C ALA A 174 8.78 14.63 5.84
N LEU A 175 9.65 15.27 6.65
CA LEU A 175 11.09 15.02 6.67
C LEU A 175 11.62 14.95 8.11
N ALA A 176 12.57 14.05 8.35
CA ALA A 176 13.33 13.99 9.58
C ALA A 176 14.20 15.25 9.75
N PRO A 177 14.17 15.93 10.91
CA PRO A 177 14.90 17.18 11.12
C PRO A 177 16.42 16.95 11.23
N ALA A 178 17.21 18.04 11.31
CA ALA A 178 18.67 17.98 11.39
C ALA A 178 19.25 17.12 12.54
N GLY A 179 18.47 16.87 13.59
CA GLY A 179 18.84 15.98 14.71
C GLY A 179 18.34 14.54 14.56
N GLY A 180 17.77 14.18 13.40
CA GLY A 180 17.01 12.96 13.19
C GLY A 180 15.71 12.94 14.01
N MET A 181 14.98 11.83 13.94
CA MET A 181 13.77 11.64 14.73
C MET A 181 13.56 10.18 15.07
N TRP A 182 12.93 9.91 16.21
CA TRP A 182 12.47 8.57 16.54
C TRP A 182 11.02 8.43 16.09
N VAL A 183 10.76 7.38 15.31
CA VAL A 183 9.43 7.02 14.84
C VAL A 183 9.03 5.65 15.31
N LEU A 184 7.74 5.37 15.43
CA LEU A 184 7.26 4.03 15.69
C LEU A 184 7.53 3.10 14.50
N ASP A 185 8.13 1.95 14.76
CA ASP A 185 8.58 0.98 13.75
C ASP A 185 7.56 -0.15 13.49
N GLU A 186 6.64 -0.37 14.44
CA GLU A 186 5.59 -1.40 14.39
C GLU A 186 4.30 -0.80 14.93
N PRO A 187 3.14 -1.04 14.31
CA PRO A 187 1.89 -0.45 14.77
C PRO A 187 1.54 -0.93 16.18
N LEU A 188 0.96 -0.04 16.98
CA LEU A 188 0.35 -0.33 18.28
C LEU A 188 -1.15 -0.05 18.20
N GLU A 189 -1.91 -0.38 19.25
CA GLU A 189 -3.38 -0.22 19.24
C GLU A 189 -3.81 1.20 18.82
N ASN A 190 -3.11 2.23 19.29
CA ASN A 190 -3.46 3.64 19.08
C ASN A 190 -2.45 4.43 18.24
N PHE A 191 -1.40 3.77 17.72
CA PHE A 191 -0.30 4.45 17.06
C PHE A 191 0.12 3.74 15.78
N ASP A 192 0.43 4.53 14.76
CA ASP A 192 0.86 4.02 13.46
C ASP A 192 2.38 4.04 13.27
N VAL A 193 2.84 3.21 12.32
CA VAL A 193 4.20 3.24 11.83
C VAL A 193 4.55 4.63 11.29
N GLY A 194 5.66 5.20 11.75
CA GLY A 194 6.12 6.54 11.36
C GLY A 194 5.71 7.68 12.29
N GLU A 195 4.86 7.44 13.29
CA GLU A 195 4.52 8.47 14.27
C GLU A 195 5.73 8.88 15.12
N GLU A 196 5.89 10.18 15.37
CA GLU A 196 7.07 10.73 16.07
C GLU A 196 6.94 10.57 17.59
N PHE A 197 7.98 10.00 18.21
CA PHE A 197 8.09 9.86 19.66
C PHE A 197 9.37 10.50 20.20
N ALA A 198 9.27 11.03 21.42
CA ALA A 198 10.45 11.35 22.20
C ALA A 198 11.03 10.06 22.78
N LEU A 199 12.32 9.80 22.55
CA LEU A 199 12.99 8.68 23.20
C LEU A 199 13.17 9.00 24.71
N PRO A 200 12.61 8.19 25.62
CA PRO A 200 12.78 8.39 27.05
C PRO A 200 14.23 8.19 27.49
N ALA A 201 14.65 8.92 28.54
CA ALA A 201 15.92 8.64 29.19
C ALA A 201 15.91 7.23 29.79
N GLY A 202 16.94 6.43 29.47
CA GLY A 202 17.04 5.04 29.95
C GLY A 202 16.34 3.99 29.08
N ALA A 203 15.73 4.38 27.94
CA ALA A 203 15.19 3.42 26.99
C ALA A 203 16.25 2.40 26.54
N ALA A 204 15.86 1.13 26.40
CA ALA A 204 16.75 0.07 25.96
C ALA A 204 17.04 0.26 24.46
N ARG A 205 18.24 0.75 24.13
CA ARG A 205 18.66 1.05 22.76
C ARG A 205 19.52 -0.06 22.19
N MET A 206 19.28 -0.39 20.93
CA MET A 206 20.12 -1.26 20.12
C MET A 206 20.35 -0.57 18.77
N SER A 207 21.51 0.08 18.62
CA SER A 207 21.84 0.89 17.44
C SER A 207 20.80 2.00 17.17
N ASP A 208 20.15 1.95 16.02
CA ASP A 208 19.09 2.85 15.56
C ASP A 208 17.69 2.40 15.96
N ARG A 209 17.56 1.39 16.83
CA ARG A 209 16.29 0.94 17.39
C ARG A 209 16.25 1.10 18.90
N ALA A 210 15.06 1.25 19.46
CA ALA A 210 14.85 1.27 20.89
C ALA A 210 13.53 0.59 21.27
N LEU A 211 13.52 -0.10 22.42
CA LEU A 211 12.32 -0.60 23.06
C LEU A 211 11.85 0.41 24.11
N VAL A 212 10.56 0.75 24.06
CA VAL A 212 9.92 1.71 24.96
C VAL A 212 8.54 1.20 25.36
N LEU A 213 8.01 1.64 26.50
CA LEU A 213 6.59 1.49 26.80
C LEU A 213 5.83 2.70 26.23
N ILE A 214 4.73 2.44 25.54
CA ILE A 214 3.80 3.43 25.00
C ILE A 214 2.40 2.94 25.35
N ASP A 215 1.67 3.70 26.17
CA ASP A 215 0.34 3.30 26.69
C ASP A 215 0.29 1.85 27.21
N ASP A 216 1.26 1.49 28.05
CA ASP A 216 1.43 0.14 28.63
C ASP A 216 1.75 -1.00 27.65
N GLU A 217 1.93 -0.70 26.36
CA GLU A 217 2.41 -1.65 25.34
C GLU A 217 3.90 -1.46 25.03
N VAL A 218 4.61 -2.54 24.70
CA VAL A 218 6.02 -2.47 24.28
C VAL A 218 6.08 -2.07 22.81
N GLY A 219 6.51 -0.84 22.56
CA GLY A 219 6.74 -0.31 21.22
C GLY A 219 8.21 -0.40 20.78
N VAL A 220 8.42 -0.61 19.49
CA VAL A 220 9.73 -0.50 18.85
C VAL A 220 9.83 0.87 18.17
N LEU A 221 10.78 1.70 18.59
CA LEU A 221 11.10 2.94 17.87
C LEU A 221 12.30 2.73 16.94
N LYS A 222 12.25 3.34 15.76
CA LYS A 222 13.36 3.48 14.80
C LYS A 222 13.84 4.93 14.76
N PHE A 223 15.15 5.15 14.81
CA PHE A 223 15.75 6.43 14.52
C PHE A 223 15.90 6.62 13.01
N LEU A 224 15.31 7.68 12.49
CA LEU A 224 15.48 8.15 11.12
C LEU A 224 16.53 9.26 11.09
N GLU A 225 17.52 9.09 10.23
CA GLU A 225 18.57 10.09 10.01
C GLU A 225 18.01 11.40 9.42
N PRO A 226 18.69 12.53 9.60
CA PRO A 226 18.29 13.80 9.00
C PRO A 226 18.04 13.72 7.50
N GLY A 227 16.93 14.32 7.05
CA GLY A 227 16.59 14.37 5.62
C GLY A 227 15.86 13.15 5.07
N VAL A 228 15.68 12.08 5.86
CA VAL A 228 14.82 10.95 5.47
C VAL A 228 13.37 11.41 5.36
N VAL A 229 12.71 11.03 4.26
CA VAL A 229 11.28 11.26 4.04
C VAL A 229 10.48 10.24 4.85
N VAL A 230 9.75 10.69 5.87
CA VAL A 230 9.09 9.78 6.81
C VAL A 230 7.98 8.97 6.13
N SER A 231 7.27 9.55 5.17
CA SER A 231 6.22 8.85 4.42
C SER A 231 6.77 7.68 3.60
N ASP A 232 7.97 7.82 3.03
CA ASP A 232 8.62 6.74 2.29
C ASP A 232 9.01 5.59 3.23
N TYR A 233 9.59 5.92 4.38
CA TYR A 233 9.89 4.96 5.44
C TYR A 233 8.64 4.22 5.92
N THR A 234 7.58 4.95 6.28
CA THR A 234 6.31 4.38 6.75
C THR A 234 5.75 3.42 5.72
N ARG A 235 5.73 3.81 4.44
CA ARG A 235 5.23 2.96 3.35
C ARG A 235 6.03 1.67 3.22
N GLU A 236 7.35 1.77 3.15
CA GLU A 236 8.23 0.59 3.03
C GLU A 236 8.10 -0.33 4.24
N ARG A 237 8.03 0.24 5.44
CA ARG A 237 7.91 -0.53 6.67
C ARG A 237 6.54 -1.20 6.79
N LYS A 238 5.45 -0.51 6.42
CA LYS A 238 4.10 -1.11 6.36
C LYS A 238 4.04 -2.25 5.36
N ALA A 239 4.63 -2.07 4.18
CA ALA A 239 4.72 -3.12 3.17
C ALA A 239 5.52 -4.33 3.70
N PHE A 240 6.64 -4.08 4.39
CA PHE A 240 7.44 -5.13 5.04
C PHE A 240 6.66 -5.90 6.12
N LEU A 241 5.86 -5.20 6.92
CA LEU A 241 5.00 -5.80 7.94
C LEU A 241 3.75 -6.47 7.35
N GLY A 242 3.53 -6.37 6.03
CA GLY A 242 2.34 -6.92 5.37
C GLY A 242 1.05 -6.20 5.75
N LEU A 243 1.14 -4.94 6.19
CA LEU A 243 -0.03 -4.12 6.50
C LEU A 243 -0.73 -3.71 5.22
N ASP A 244 -2.05 -3.93 5.17
CA ASP A 244 -2.86 -3.62 4.01
C ASP A 244 -3.11 -2.11 3.89
N ALA A 245 -2.62 -1.50 2.83
CA ALA A 245 -2.77 -0.06 2.58
C ALA A 245 -4.22 0.40 2.39
N ARG A 246 -5.16 -0.54 2.25
CA ARG A 246 -6.61 -0.29 2.25
C ARG A 246 -7.19 -0.04 3.64
N THR A 247 -6.40 -0.22 4.69
CA THR A 247 -6.81 0.03 6.08
C THR A 247 -6.14 1.29 6.62
N LEU A 248 -6.88 2.03 7.43
CA LEU A 248 -6.41 3.17 8.19
C LEU A 248 -5.68 2.70 9.46
N PRO A 249 -4.83 3.56 10.03
CA PRO A 249 -4.12 3.24 11.25
C PRO A 249 -5.04 3.14 12.47
N GLY A 250 -4.64 2.36 13.48
CA GLY A 250 -5.41 2.15 14.72
C GLY A 250 -6.37 0.96 14.69
N GLY A 251 -6.32 0.14 13.63
CA GLY A 251 -7.13 -1.08 13.54
C GLY A 251 -8.61 -0.84 13.21
N LEU A 252 -9.38 -1.93 13.23
CA LEU A 252 -10.82 -1.92 12.99
C LEU A 252 -11.55 -1.36 14.22
N TYR A 253 -12.69 -0.68 14.01
CA TYR A 253 -13.62 -0.21 15.05
C TYR A 253 -13.21 1.03 15.86
N VAL A 254 -12.10 1.70 15.53
CA VAL A 254 -11.78 3.00 16.13
C VAL A 254 -12.62 4.09 15.47
N GLN A 255 -13.66 4.55 16.18
CA GLN A 255 -14.47 5.70 15.75
C GLN A 255 -13.61 6.95 15.65
N ARG A 256 -13.63 7.59 14.48
CA ARG A 256 -12.96 8.88 14.26
C ARG A 256 -13.84 9.85 13.47
N PRO A 257 -13.70 11.18 13.68
CA PRO A 257 -14.35 12.15 12.83
C PRO A 257 -13.95 11.94 11.36
N PHE A 258 -14.91 12.08 10.45
CA PHE A 258 -14.68 11.81 9.02
C PHE A 258 -13.56 12.68 8.41
N ALA A 259 -13.43 13.93 8.86
CA ALA A 259 -12.35 14.82 8.44
C ALA A 259 -10.96 14.30 8.84
N ASP A 260 -10.84 13.69 10.02
CA ASP A 260 -9.58 13.12 10.50
C ASP A 260 -9.27 11.82 9.74
N ALA A 261 -10.29 10.98 9.50
CA ALA A 261 -10.14 9.80 8.65
C ALA A 261 -9.54 10.15 7.27
N ILE A 262 -10.03 11.21 6.59
CA ILE A 262 -9.49 11.62 5.29
C ILE A 262 -8.03 12.10 5.38
N ARG A 263 -7.67 12.81 6.46
CA ARG A 263 -6.29 13.28 6.67
C ARG A 263 -5.32 12.12 6.87
N ASP A 264 -5.78 11.07 7.53
CA ASP A 264 -5.00 9.84 7.76
C ASP A 264 -4.90 8.96 6.49
N MET A 265 -5.75 9.18 5.48
CA MET A 265 -5.68 8.45 4.21
C MET A 265 -4.47 8.87 3.39
N VAL A 266 -3.46 8.01 3.35
CA VAL A 266 -2.30 8.14 2.47
C VAL A 266 -2.58 7.38 1.16
N PRO A 267 -2.60 8.04 0.00
CA PRO A 267 -2.74 7.36 -1.29
C PRO A 267 -1.44 6.60 -1.63
N GLU A 268 -1.55 5.37 -2.10
CA GLU A 268 -0.41 4.67 -2.68
C GLU A 268 -0.09 5.19 -4.09
N GLU A 269 1.21 5.40 -4.36
CA GLU A 269 1.70 5.77 -5.69
C GLU A 269 1.60 4.62 -6.69
N ARG A 270 1.74 3.38 -6.21
CA ARG A 270 1.59 2.21 -7.06
C ARG A 270 0.12 2.09 -7.40
N ASP A 271 -0.22 2.30 -8.67
CA ASP A 271 -1.61 2.27 -9.11
C ASP A 271 -2.20 0.86 -8.90
N PRO A 272 -3.10 0.64 -7.91
CA PRO A 272 -3.78 -0.64 -7.79
C PRO A 272 -4.68 -0.90 -9.00
N LEU A 273 -4.92 0.11 -9.86
CA LEU A 273 -5.61 -0.06 -11.13
C LEU A 273 -4.77 -0.73 -12.22
N ALA A 274 -3.46 -0.91 -12.05
CA ALA A 274 -2.65 -1.65 -13.03
C ALA A 274 -3.21 -3.07 -13.29
N ALA A 275 -3.95 -3.63 -12.32
CA ALA A 275 -4.68 -4.89 -12.44
C ALA A 275 -6.21 -4.75 -12.46
N CYS A 276 -6.76 -3.52 -12.45
CA CYS A 276 -8.19 -3.27 -12.32
C CYS A 276 -8.87 -3.05 -13.67
N PRO A 277 -10.12 -3.51 -13.86
CA PRO A 277 -10.90 -3.25 -15.07
C PRO A 277 -11.41 -1.81 -15.23
N ILE A 278 -11.17 -0.91 -14.26
CA ILE A 278 -11.67 0.47 -14.32
C ILE A 278 -10.72 1.31 -15.18
N THR A 279 -11.23 1.86 -16.26
CA THR A 279 -10.50 2.77 -17.15
C THR A 279 -10.64 4.24 -16.72
N GLY A 280 -9.63 5.06 -17.01
CA GLY A 280 -9.61 6.50 -16.70
C GLY A 280 -8.96 6.85 -15.35
N PRO A 281 -8.74 8.14 -15.08
CA PRO A 281 -7.97 8.61 -13.93
C PRO A 281 -8.67 8.34 -12.60
N ARG A 282 -7.87 8.12 -11.53
CA ARG A 282 -8.41 8.03 -10.17
C ARG A 282 -8.94 9.38 -9.70
N THR A 283 -10.11 9.35 -9.09
CA THR A 283 -10.79 10.56 -8.61
C THR A 283 -10.90 10.60 -7.09
N ALA A 284 -10.75 9.46 -6.40
CA ALA A 284 -10.97 9.37 -4.95
C ALA A 284 -10.12 10.36 -4.15
N THR A 285 -8.81 10.43 -4.41
CA THR A 285 -7.91 11.34 -3.71
C THR A 285 -8.34 12.80 -3.88
N TRP A 286 -8.45 13.27 -5.13
CA TRP A 286 -8.84 14.65 -5.42
C TRP A 286 -10.19 14.99 -4.79
N TRP A 287 -11.18 14.11 -4.94
CA TRP A 287 -12.55 14.38 -4.50
C TRP A 287 -12.65 14.45 -2.97
N LEU A 288 -11.98 13.55 -2.25
CA LEU A 288 -11.95 13.56 -0.78
C LEU A 288 -11.19 14.78 -0.24
N ASP A 289 -10.10 15.18 -0.90
CA ASP A 289 -9.33 16.38 -0.51
C ASP A 289 -10.16 17.66 -0.78
N GLN A 290 -10.91 17.72 -1.88
CA GLN A 290 -11.85 18.83 -2.14
C GLN A 290 -12.95 18.89 -1.08
N LEU A 291 -13.52 17.75 -0.72
CA LEU A 291 -14.53 17.65 0.33
C LEU A 291 -14.02 18.20 1.67
N LEU A 292 -12.79 17.86 2.04
CA LEU A 292 -12.14 18.38 3.24
C LEU A 292 -11.90 19.90 3.16
N SER A 293 -11.46 20.39 1.99
CA SER A 293 -11.20 21.83 1.76
C SER A 293 -12.47 22.69 1.88
N GLN A 294 -13.62 22.12 1.57
CA GLN A 294 -14.92 22.80 1.67
C GLN A 294 -15.49 22.81 3.10
N GLY A 295 -14.82 22.16 4.06
CA GLY A 295 -15.15 22.24 5.48
C GLY A 295 -16.41 21.48 5.89
N TYR A 296 -16.84 20.48 5.11
CA TYR A 296 -17.98 19.65 5.50
C TYR A 296 -17.61 18.71 6.64
N GLY A 297 -18.53 18.55 7.61
CA GLY A 297 -18.35 17.63 8.74
C GLY A 297 -18.46 16.14 8.39
N GLY A 298 -18.82 15.81 7.14
CA GLY A 298 -19.06 14.45 6.67
C GLY A 298 -19.72 14.43 5.29
N LEU A 299 -19.86 13.24 4.72
CA LEU A 299 -20.52 13.02 3.43
C LEU A 299 -22.01 13.28 3.50
N ILE A 300 -22.64 12.94 4.62
CA ILE A 300 -24.07 13.18 4.84
C ILE A 300 -24.37 14.68 4.90
N ALA A 301 -23.55 15.46 5.60
CA ALA A 301 -23.68 16.91 5.65
C ALA A 301 -23.54 17.54 4.25
N ARG A 302 -22.54 17.10 3.48
CA ARG A 302 -22.33 17.54 2.10
C ARG A 302 -23.51 17.16 1.20
N ARG A 303 -24.04 15.94 1.32
CA ARG A 303 -25.22 15.47 0.60
C ARG A 303 -26.46 16.32 0.87
N HIS A 304 -26.69 16.74 2.13
CA HIS A 304 -27.82 17.63 2.46
C HIS A 304 -27.71 18.97 1.73
N ARG A 305 -26.50 19.52 1.62
CA ARG A 305 -26.26 20.75 0.85
C ARG A 305 -26.45 20.54 -0.65
N TRP A 306 -25.87 19.50 -1.22
CA TRP A 306 -26.06 19.17 -2.64
C TRP A 306 -27.54 19.04 -2.99
N ARG A 307 -28.34 18.34 -2.15
CA ARG A 307 -29.79 18.25 -2.35
C ARG A 307 -30.47 19.61 -2.33
N ALA A 308 -30.08 20.51 -1.42
CA ALA A 308 -30.68 21.83 -1.31
C ALA A 308 -30.33 22.75 -2.50
N GLU A 309 -29.14 22.60 -3.07
CA GLU A 309 -28.62 23.47 -4.13
C GLU A 309 -28.90 22.96 -5.55
N SER A 310 -29.07 21.66 -5.74
CA SER A 310 -29.19 21.03 -7.07
C SER A 310 -30.57 21.14 -7.73
N GLY A 311 -31.60 21.57 -7.01
CA GLY A 311 -32.96 21.66 -7.54
C GLY A 311 -33.65 20.32 -7.81
N VAL A 312 -33.01 19.19 -7.45
CA VAL A 312 -33.58 17.86 -7.60
C VAL A 312 -34.80 17.66 -6.70
N ASN A 313 -35.81 16.95 -7.19
CA ASN A 313 -36.97 16.61 -6.38
C ASN A 313 -36.54 15.74 -5.18
N ALA A 314 -37.00 16.11 -3.98
CA ALA A 314 -36.74 15.38 -2.74
C ALA A 314 -37.13 13.90 -2.78
N THR A 315 -38.16 13.55 -3.57
CA THR A 315 -38.64 12.17 -3.73
C THR A 315 -37.99 11.43 -4.90
N ASP A 316 -37.07 12.07 -5.62
CA ASP A 316 -36.35 11.41 -6.72
C ASP A 316 -35.47 10.28 -6.17
N ARG A 317 -35.39 9.19 -6.94
CA ARG A 317 -34.56 8.03 -6.62
C ARG A 317 -33.08 8.41 -6.46
N VAL A 318 -32.57 9.37 -7.23
CA VAL A 318 -31.17 9.79 -7.17
C VAL A 318 -30.82 10.34 -5.78
N VAL A 319 -31.75 11.00 -5.09
CA VAL A 319 -31.56 11.56 -3.75
C VAL A 319 -31.39 10.46 -2.70
N TYR A 320 -32.10 9.33 -2.86
CA TYR A 320 -31.96 8.17 -1.98
C TYR A 320 -30.67 7.40 -2.27
N GLU A 321 -30.36 7.16 -3.54
CA GLU A 321 -29.13 6.47 -3.92
C GLU A 321 -27.89 7.25 -3.45
N HIS A 322 -27.85 8.57 -3.67
CA HIS A 322 -26.75 9.44 -3.21
C HIS A 322 -26.57 9.41 -1.69
N GLU A 323 -27.67 9.36 -0.93
CA GLU A 323 -27.62 9.23 0.53
C GLU A 323 -27.01 7.89 0.98
N VAL A 324 -27.44 6.78 0.38
CA VAL A 324 -26.93 5.44 0.71
C VAL A 324 -25.44 5.34 0.40
N LEU A 325 -25.01 5.79 -0.79
CA LEU A 325 -23.60 5.75 -1.19
C LEU A 325 -22.73 6.63 -0.27
N SER A 326 -23.22 7.83 0.07
CA SER A 326 -22.57 8.72 1.04
C SER A 326 -22.43 8.07 2.42
N ARG A 327 -23.47 7.38 2.90
CA ARG A 327 -23.46 6.67 4.18
C ARG A 327 -22.46 5.52 4.19
N VAL A 328 -22.41 4.72 3.12
CA VAL A 328 -21.48 3.59 2.98
C VAL A 328 -20.04 4.06 3.09
N LEU A 329 -19.67 5.11 2.35
CA LEU A 329 -18.31 5.65 2.41
C LEU A 329 -17.98 6.26 3.78
N GLU A 330 -18.94 6.96 4.41
CA GLU A 330 -18.74 7.57 5.73
C GLU A 330 -18.53 6.51 6.82
N VAL A 331 -19.34 5.45 6.82
CA VAL A 331 -19.21 4.31 7.74
C VAL A 331 -17.89 3.57 7.51
N ALA A 332 -17.57 3.28 6.25
CA ALA A 332 -16.33 2.58 5.92
C ALA A 332 -15.09 3.36 6.39
N ALA A 333 -15.08 4.68 6.24
CA ALA A 333 -13.97 5.52 6.70
C ALA A 333 -13.93 5.68 8.22
N THR A 334 -15.07 5.88 8.88
CA THR A 334 -15.12 6.29 10.30
C THR A 334 -15.23 5.12 11.28
N LEU A 335 -15.84 4.00 10.89
CA LEU A 335 -16.04 2.83 11.74
C LEU A 335 -15.14 1.67 11.33
N ASP A 336 -15.10 1.35 10.03
CA ASP A 336 -14.34 0.21 9.54
C ASP A 336 -12.86 0.54 9.32
N GLY A 337 -12.47 1.81 9.47
CA GLY A 337 -11.10 2.26 9.28
C GLY A 337 -10.60 1.95 7.87
N VAL A 338 -11.41 2.17 6.84
CA VAL A 338 -11.03 1.88 5.44
C VAL A 338 -10.41 3.11 4.80
N ASN A 339 -9.23 2.93 4.22
CA ASN A 339 -8.57 3.93 3.40
C ASN A 339 -9.23 3.97 2.00
N LEU A 340 -10.23 4.83 1.87
CA LEU A 340 -11.00 5.01 0.63
C LEU A 340 -10.11 5.43 -0.55
N LYS A 341 -9.00 6.13 -0.30
CA LYS A 341 -8.03 6.52 -1.34
C LYS A 341 -7.27 5.35 -1.93
N ASN A 342 -7.30 4.16 -1.33
CA ASN A 342 -6.63 2.96 -1.87
C ASN A 342 -7.62 1.85 -2.28
N CYS A 343 -8.93 2.06 -2.07
CA CYS A 343 -9.95 1.06 -2.37
C CYS A 343 -10.58 1.22 -3.75
N LEU A 344 -10.56 0.15 -4.54
CA LEU A 344 -11.19 0.12 -5.87
C LEU A 344 -12.72 0.25 -5.82
N TRP A 345 -13.35 -0.41 -4.84
CA TRP A 345 -14.79 -0.29 -4.65
C TRP A 345 -15.19 1.14 -4.28
N ALA A 346 -14.35 1.84 -3.50
CA ALA A 346 -14.60 3.21 -3.09
C ALA A 346 -14.48 4.16 -4.30
N GLU A 347 -13.49 3.94 -5.17
CA GLU A 347 -13.38 4.67 -6.45
C GLU A 347 -14.64 4.51 -7.31
N LEU A 348 -15.20 3.29 -7.43
CA LEU A 348 -16.46 3.08 -8.18
C LEU A 348 -17.64 3.83 -7.55
N VAL A 349 -17.76 3.77 -6.23
CA VAL A 349 -18.83 4.47 -5.51
C VAL A 349 -18.69 5.99 -5.66
N LEU A 350 -17.48 6.52 -5.55
CA LEU A 350 -17.20 7.94 -5.72
C LEU A 350 -17.45 8.42 -7.15
N ARG A 351 -17.10 7.61 -8.16
CA ARG A 351 -17.45 7.89 -9.57
C ARG A 351 -18.96 7.87 -9.79
N ARG A 352 -19.68 6.96 -9.13
CA ARG A 352 -21.15 6.91 -9.18
C ARG A 352 -21.78 8.16 -8.57
N ILE A 353 -21.27 8.63 -7.43
CA ILE A 353 -21.71 9.89 -6.82
C ILE A 353 -21.44 11.07 -7.75
N GLN A 354 -20.24 11.18 -8.31
CA GLN A 354 -19.88 12.25 -9.26
C GLN A 354 -20.78 12.25 -10.50
N LEU A 355 -21.09 11.07 -11.06
CA LEU A 355 -22.03 10.93 -12.17
C LEU A 355 -23.44 11.41 -11.81
N GLN A 356 -23.93 11.12 -10.60
CA GLN A 356 -25.24 11.62 -10.15
C GLN A 356 -25.24 13.14 -10.01
N GLU A 357 -24.15 13.71 -9.49
CA GLU A 357 -24.00 15.16 -9.33
C GLU A 357 -23.99 15.86 -10.68
N GLU A 358 -23.26 15.31 -11.65
CA GLU A 358 -23.25 15.84 -13.02
C GLU A 358 -24.59 15.66 -13.72
N ALA A 359 -25.25 14.51 -13.57
CA ALA A 359 -26.53 14.26 -14.21
C ALA A 359 -27.59 15.30 -13.84
N VAL A 360 -27.52 15.83 -12.62
CA VAL A 360 -28.47 16.80 -12.05
C VAL A 360 -27.99 18.25 -12.24
N SER A 361 -26.71 18.47 -12.62
CA SER A 361 -26.11 19.82 -12.65
C SER A 361 -26.72 20.74 -13.72
N GLU A 362 -27.14 20.19 -14.86
CA GLU A 362 -27.78 20.94 -15.95
C GLU A 362 -29.28 21.17 -15.73
N ASP A 363 -30.01 20.10 -15.41
CA ASP A 363 -31.45 20.13 -15.14
C ASP A 363 -31.82 19.14 -14.03
N GLY A 364 -32.05 19.66 -12.82
CA GLY A 364 -32.40 18.85 -11.67
C GLY A 364 -33.77 18.16 -11.77
N ALA A 365 -34.66 18.61 -12.65
CA ALA A 365 -35.94 17.96 -12.90
C ALA A 365 -35.83 16.80 -13.91
N ASN A 366 -34.82 16.81 -14.79
CA ASN A 366 -34.61 15.79 -15.81
C ASN A 366 -33.14 15.32 -15.85
N PRO A 367 -32.68 14.53 -14.85
CA PRO A 367 -31.28 14.14 -14.77
C PRO A 367 -30.82 13.33 -15.99
N SER A 368 -29.70 13.73 -16.60
CA SER A 368 -29.14 13.05 -17.77
C SER A 368 -27.96 12.13 -17.41
N TYR A 369 -28.08 10.84 -17.72
CA TYR A 369 -27.02 9.85 -17.54
C TYR A 369 -26.27 9.53 -18.84
N GLU A 370 -26.30 10.46 -19.79
CA GLU A 370 -25.50 10.34 -21.00
C GLU A 370 -24.01 10.27 -20.63
N GLY A 371 -23.29 9.33 -21.22
CA GLY A 371 -21.88 9.13 -20.90
C GLY A 371 -21.59 8.42 -19.58
N ALA A 372 -22.58 7.84 -18.88
CA ALA A 372 -22.38 7.09 -17.63
C ALA A 372 -21.25 6.04 -17.71
N SER A 373 -21.08 5.37 -18.86
CA SER A 373 -19.99 4.40 -19.05
C SER A 373 -18.59 5.04 -18.99
N HIS A 374 -18.46 6.30 -19.40
CA HIS A 374 -17.20 7.04 -19.35
C HIS A 374 -16.86 7.45 -17.92
N TRP A 375 -17.86 7.91 -17.16
CA TRP A 375 -17.71 8.22 -15.74
C TRP A 375 -17.32 6.99 -14.91
N MET A 376 -18.02 5.87 -15.10
CA MET A 376 -17.77 4.66 -14.34
C MET A 376 -16.46 3.97 -14.73
N GLY A 377 -15.92 4.25 -15.92
CA GLY A 377 -14.73 3.58 -16.45
C GLY A 377 -14.93 2.09 -16.72
N THR A 378 -16.16 1.58 -16.57
CA THR A 378 -16.49 0.18 -16.81
C THR A 378 -16.75 -0.03 -18.30
N GLY A 379 -16.06 -1.01 -18.88
CA GLY A 379 -16.24 -1.39 -20.29
C GLY A 379 -17.58 -2.06 -20.58
N GLU A 380 -18.34 -2.44 -19.54
CA GLU A 380 -19.63 -3.12 -19.68
C GLU A 380 -20.68 -2.18 -20.28
N ARG A 381 -21.21 -2.59 -21.44
CA ARG A 381 -22.31 -1.90 -22.11
C ARG A 381 -23.64 -2.51 -21.72
N LYS A 382 -24.67 -1.65 -21.71
CA LYS A 382 -26.08 -2.07 -21.63
C LYS A 382 -26.36 -3.16 -22.67
N GLY A 383 -26.92 -4.29 -22.21
CA GLY A 383 -27.29 -5.42 -23.06
C GLY A 383 -26.21 -6.50 -23.21
N GLY A 384 -25.09 -6.45 -22.48
CA GLY A 384 -24.09 -7.52 -22.46
C GLY A 384 -23.30 -7.68 -23.77
N ALA A 385 -23.36 -6.69 -24.67
CA ALA A 385 -22.66 -6.75 -25.95
C ALA A 385 -21.14 -6.68 -25.75
N LEU A 386 -20.45 -7.78 -26.10
CA LEU A 386 -18.99 -7.88 -26.10
C LEU A 386 -18.44 -7.30 -27.40
N ILE A 387 -18.08 -6.02 -27.40
CA ILE A 387 -17.44 -5.34 -28.53
C ILE A 387 -15.98 -5.06 -28.16
N ALA A 388 -15.04 -5.47 -29.02
CA ALA A 388 -13.62 -5.23 -28.80
C ALA A 388 -13.34 -3.71 -28.66
N PRO A 389 -12.61 -3.25 -27.62
CA PRO A 389 -12.26 -1.84 -27.44
C PRO A 389 -11.55 -1.23 -28.64
N SER A 390 -10.68 -1.99 -29.30
CA SER A 390 -9.97 -1.57 -30.51
C SER A 390 -10.91 -1.30 -31.69
N LEU A 391 -11.88 -2.19 -31.93
CA LEU A 391 -12.91 -2.00 -32.96
C LEU A 391 -13.77 -0.77 -32.64
N ARG A 392 -14.14 -0.57 -31.37
CA ARG A 392 -14.88 0.62 -30.95
C ARG A 392 -14.09 1.90 -31.22
N ALA A 393 -12.81 1.93 -30.86
CA ALA A 393 -11.94 3.08 -31.11
C ALA A 393 -11.82 3.38 -32.60
N PHE A 394 -11.67 2.34 -33.44
CA PHE A 394 -11.66 2.47 -34.89
C PHE A 394 -12.97 3.08 -35.43
N VAL A 395 -14.12 2.53 -35.04
CA VAL A 395 -15.44 3.02 -35.49
C VAL A 395 -15.69 4.45 -35.01
N ALA A 396 -15.36 4.78 -33.76
CA ALA A 396 -15.46 6.15 -33.26
C ALA A 396 -14.57 7.12 -34.04
N GLY A 397 -13.36 6.68 -34.40
CA GLY A 397 -12.42 7.43 -35.24
C GLY A 397 -12.93 7.65 -36.67
N GLU A 398 -13.59 6.68 -37.28
CA GLU A 398 -14.26 6.83 -38.59
C GLU A 398 -15.44 7.80 -38.50
N LEU A 399 -16.33 7.65 -37.51
CA LEU A 399 -17.48 8.55 -37.32
C LEU A 399 -17.05 10.01 -37.07
N SER A 400 -15.98 10.21 -36.30
CA SER A 400 -15.41 11.55 -36.09
C SER A 400 -14.85 12.15 -37.38
N ARG A 401 -14.15 11.36 -38.20
CA ARG A 401 -13.67 11.77 -39.52
C ARG A 401 -14.82 12.13 -40.46
N GLU A 402 -15.88 11.32 -40.49
CA GLU A 402 -17.07 11.63 -41.29
C GLU A 402 -17.76 12.90 -40.83
N ALA A 403 -17.92 13.11 -39.51
CA ALA A 403 -18.49 14.33 -38.96
C ALA A 403 -17.66 15.57 -39.31
N ALA A 404 -16.32 15.46 -39.30
CA ALA A 404 -15.43 16.53 -39.74
C ALA A 404 -15.60 16.83 -41.24
N VAL A 405 -15.67 15.80 -42.09
CA VAL A 405 -15.94 15.96 -43.53
C VAL A 405 -17.30 16.62 -43.78
N LEU A 406 -18.33 16.25 -43.02
CA LEU A 406 -19.66 16.85 -43.14
C LEU A 406 -19.67 18.32 -42.71
N LYS A 407 -18.94 18.68 -41.63
CA LYS A 407 -18.73 20.07 -41.21
C LYS A 407 -18.04 20.89 -42.31
N GLU A 408 -16.96 20.37 -42.89
CA GLU A 408 -16.25 21.04 -43.99
C GLU A 408 -17.12 21.17 -45.25
N LYS A 409 -17.91 20.13 -45.60
CA LYS A 409 -18.89 20.21 -46.69
C LYS A 409 -19.99 21.24 -46.43
N ARG A 410 -20.45 21.40 -45.19
CA ARG A 410 -21.43 22.44 -44.82
C ARG A 410 -20.80 23.83 -44.98
N LYS A 411 -19.61 24.04 -44.42
CA LYS A 411 -18.84 25.28 -44.54
C LYS A 411 -18.55 25.66 -46.00
N ALA A 412 -18.19 24.68 -46.84
CA ALA A 412 -17.96 24.88 -48.28
C ALA A 412 -19.24 25.20 -49.07
N ARG A 413 -20.40 24.69 -48.65
CA ARG A 413 -21.69 25.05 -49.25
C ARG A 413 -22.10 26.47 -48.86
N GLU A 414 -21.94 26.82 -47.60
CA GLU A 414 -22.21 28.16 -47.07
C GLU A 414 -21.31 29.21 -47.73
N SER A 415 -20.02 28.93 -47.92
CA SER A 415 -19.11 29.85 -48.63
C SER A 415 -19.46 30.01 -50.11
N LYS A 416 -19.88 28.95 -50.80
CA LYS A 416 -20.36 29.03 -52.20
C LYS A 416 -21.64 29.84 -52.33
N LEU A 417 -22.58 29.70 -51.37
CA LEU A 417 -23.80 30.50 -51.34
C LEU A 417 -23.49 31.98 -51.07
N ALA A 418 -22.59 32.27 -50.13
CA ALA A 418 -22.14 33.64 -49.84
C ALA A 418 -21.45 34.29 -51.06
N ALA A 419 -20.58 33.55 -51.77
CA ALA A 419 -19.92 34.04 -52.98
C ALA A 419 -20.89 34.31 -54.14
N ARG A 420 -21.97 33.52 -54.27
CA ARG A 420 -23.02 33.76 -55.28
C ARG A 420 -23.95 34.92 -54.91
N GLY A 421 -24.17 35.17 -53.61
CA GLY A 421 -25.00 36.27 -53.12
C GLY A 421 -24.37 37.67 -53.27
N GLY A 422 -23.03 37.77 -53.39
CA GLY A 422 -22.31 39.04 -53.51
C GLY A 422 -22.29 39.67 -54.91
N GLY A 423 -22.72 38.94 -55.96
CA GLY A 423 -22.63 39.40 -57.35
C GLY A 423 -23.85 40.17 -57.89
N GLY A 424 -24.92 40.31 -57.10
CA GLY A 424 -26.18 40.94 -57.51
C GLY A 424 -26.29 42.44 -57.20
N GLY A 425 -25.17 43.14 -56.99
CA GLY A 425 -25.12 44.59 -56.84
C GLY A 425 -25.20 45.32 -58.18
N GLY A 426 -26.30 45.15 -58.90
CA GLY A 426 -26.52 45.75 -60.21
C GLY A 426 -27.95 46.24 -60.39
N GLY A 427 -28.22 47.45 -59.89
CA GLY A 427 -29.25 48.34 -60.46
C GLY A 427 -30.72 47.99 -60.17
N GLY A 428 -31.23 48.41 -59.01
CA GLY A 428 -32.66 48.38 -58.73
C GLY A 428 -33.08 49.50 -57.78
N ARG A 429 -33.11 50.74 -58.27
CA ARG A 429 -33.82 51.85 -57.59
C ARG A 429 -35.31 51.52 -57.58
N GLY A 430 -35.79 50.86 -56.53
CA GLY A 430 -37.21 50.57 -56.29
C GLY A 430 -37.69 51.23 -55.01
N ARG A 431 -38.26 52.44 -55.13
CA ARG A 431 -39.07 53.07 -54.09
C ARG A 431 -40.32 52.21 -53.82
N GLY A 432 -40.69 52.01 -52.56
CA GLY A 432 -42.01 51.48 -52.17
C GLY A 432 -41.98 50.92 -50.76
N ARG A 433 -42.20 51.72 -49.71
CA ARG A 433 -43.52 52.12 -49.18
C ARG A 433 -44.22 51.00 -48.39
N GLY A 434 -44.05 51.04 -47.07
CA GLY A 434 -45.16 51.07 -46.10
C GLY A 434 -45.86 49.77 -45.70
N GLY A 435 -45.96 49.56 -44.38
CA GLY A 435 -46.84 48.60 -43.70
C GLY A 435 -46.03 47.85 -42.64
N ARG A 436 -45.95 48.23 -41.36
CA ARG A 436 -46.98 48.54 -40.33
C ARG A 436 -48.06 47.45 -40.20
N GLY A 437 -47.90 46.68 -39.12
CA GLY A 437 -48.84 45.76 -38.48
C GLY A 437 -47.97 44.80 -37.66
N ARG A 438 -47.70 44.99 -36.37
CA ARG A 438 -48.58 45.21 -35.21
C ARG A 438 -49.72 44.18 -35.18
N GLY A 439 -49.40 43.02 -34.62
CA GLY A 439 -50.34 42.01 -34.17
C GLY A 439 -49.81 41.48 -32.84
N ASP A 440 -50.22 42.14 -31.77
CA ASP A 440 -50.09 41.63 -30.40
C ASP A 440 -50.98 40.38 -30.29
N ALA A 441 -50.37 39.23 -30.01
CA ALA A 441 -51.09 38.00 -29.69
C ALA A 441 -50.86 37.68 -28.20
N GLU A 442 -51.92 37.91 -27.45
CA GLU A 442 -52.15 37.64 -26.03
C GLU A 442 -52.10 36.12 -25.75
N PRO A 443 -51.38 35.62 -24.72
CA PRO A 443 -51.51 34.23 -24.29
C PRO A 443 -52.72 34.04 -23.35
N PRO A 444 -53.48 32.93 -23.49
CA PRO A 444 -54.64 32.67 -22.65
C PRO A 444 -54.26 32.22 -21.23
N ALA A 445 -55.18 32.55 -20.32
CA ALA A 445 -55.11 32.45 -18.88
C ALA A 445 -54.94 31.03 -18.32
N ALA A 446 -54.32 30.99 -17.14
CA ALA A 446 -54.25 29.86 -16.23
C ALA A 446 -55.66 29.39 -15.80
N GLY A 447 -55.88 28.08 -15.90
CA GLY A 447 -57.03 27.37 -15.34
C GLY A 447 -56.63 26.66 -14.04
N GLN A 448 -57.58 26.67 -13.11
CA GLN A 448 -57.55 26.21 -11.71
C GLN A 448 -57.32 24.72 -11.52
#